data_AF-A0A1B2M3C5-F1
#
_entry.id   AF-A0A1B2M3C5-F1
#
_cell.length_a   1.000
_cell.length_b   1.000
_cell.length_c   1.000
_cell.angle_alpha   90.00
_cell.angle_beta   90.00
_cell.angle_gamma   90.00
#
_symmetry.space_group_name_H-M   'P 1'
#
loop_
_entity.id
_entity.type
_entity.pdbx_description
1 polymer ?
#
loop_
_entity_poly.entity_id
_entity_poly.type
_entity_poly.pdbx_seq_one_letter_code
_entity_poly.pdbx_strand_id
1 'polypeptide(L)'
;MDIIIITSLSICLLIAYWMYQRGLNQSKKDSPLRQKAILNANTQVTYMRLKQLLPEWHIMAQVPFDSLLTTKYLHTRRKYQELTADFVVLDQNYRTVAVVLLQDAHLMKRLKASHYREDILSMAGYRVLRYEGNAEVEQLQRDFMQDIKAVEQGFHYIEHDFGDSQLSMQQRLNRLRLSRI
;
A
#
# COMPACT_ATOMS: atom_id res chain seq x y z
N MET A 1 56.40 21.62 36.43
CA MET A 1 54.96 21.75 36.77
C MET A 1 54.10 21.90 35.52
N ASP A 2 54.65 22.47 34.45
CA ASP A 2 53.96 22.78 33.20
C ASP A 2 53.50 21.54 32.42
N ILE A 3 54.30 20.47 32.41
CA ILE A 3 53.94 19.21 31.73
C ILE A 3 52.68 18.58 32.33
N ILE A 4 52.54 18.63 33.66
CA ILE A 4 51.38 18.07 34.37
C ILE A 4 50.10 18.86 34.01
N ILE A 5 50.21 20.18 33.91
CA ILE A 5 49.10 21.08 33.53
C ILE A 5 48.65 20.82 32.09
N ILE A 6 49.59 20.61 31.16
CA ILE A 6 49.27 20.32 29.75
C ILE A 6 48.59 18.95 29.61
N THR A 7 49.04 17.95 30.37
CA THR A 7 48.43 16.61 30.35
C THR A 7 47.02 16.59 30.94
N SER A 8 46.75 17.36 32.01
CA SER A 8 45.39 17.42 32.58
C SER A 8 44.41 18.14 31.65
N LEU A 9 44.87 19.21 30.98
CA LEU A 9 44.04 19.97 30.04
C LEU A 9 43.64 19.13 28.82
N SER A 10 44.59 18.35 28.27
CA SER A 10 44.33 17.46 27.14
C SER A 10 43.36 16.33 27.48
N ILE A 11 43.48 15.73 28.66
CA ILE A 11 42.54 14.71 29.16
C ILE A 11 41.14 15.31 29.35
N CYS A 12 41.03 16.52 29.92
CA CYS A 12 39.75 17.21 30.07
C CYS A 12 39.06 17.47 28.73
N LEU A 13 39.81 17.90 27.70
CA LEU A 13 39.26 18.12 26.36
C LEU A 13 38.76 16.81 25.71
N LEU A 14 39.48 15.71 25.89
CA LEU A 14 39.05 14.40 25.41
C LEU A 14 37.77 13.92 26.09
N ILE A 15 37.64 14.11 27.41
CA ILE A 15 36.43 13.76 28.16
C ILE A 15 35.25 14.61 27.72
N ALA A 16 35.45 15.93 27.56
CA ALA A 16 34.41 16.84 27.09
C ALA A 16 33.94 16.50 25.66
N TYR A 17 34.87 16.17 24.76
CA TYR A 17 34.58 15.72 23.41
C TYR A 17 33.79 14.41 23.41
N TRP A 18 34.18 13.45 24.25
CA TRP A 18 33.49 12.16 24.38
C TRP A 18 32.07 12.34 24.95
N MET A 19 31.89 13.23 25.93
CA MET A 19 30.56 13.59 26.46
C MET A 19 29.68 14.28 25.43
N TYR A 20 30.24 15.18 24.61
CA TYR A 20 29.53 15.85 23.53
C TYR A 20 29.01 14.84 22.50
N GLN A 21 29.87 13.90 22.07
CA GLN A 21 29.45 12.83 21.17
C GLN A 21 28.37 11.93 21.78
N ARG A 22 28.46 11.62 23.08
CA ARG A 22 27.48 10.77 23.77
C ARG A 22 26.13 11.47 23.97
N GLY A 23 26.13 12.79 24.15
CA GLY A 23 24.93 13.62 24.28
C GLY A 23 24.11 13.77 23.00
N LEU A 24 24.73 13.58 21.83
CA LEU A 24 24.04 13.53 20.52
C LEU A 24 23.34 12.19 20.26
N ASN A 25 23.76 11.13 20.96
CA ASN A 25 23.17 9.79 20.91
C ASN A 25 22.07 9.60 21.95
N GLN A 26 21.45 10.68 22.45
CA GLN A 26 20.25 10.57 23.26
C GLN A 26 19.18 9.82 22.47
N SER A 27 18.92 8.59 22.91
CA SER A 27 17.90 7.68 22.40
C SER A 27 16.65 8.49 22.06
N LYS A 28 16.28 8.50 20.78
CA LYS A 28 15.02 9.09 20.31
C LYS A 28 13.92 8.53 21.21
N LYS A 29 13.39 9.35 22.12
CA LYS A 29 12.28 8.94 22.98
C LYS A 29 11.08 8.79 22.05
N ASP A 30 10.47 7.61 22.07
CA ASP A 30 9.31 7.34 21.23
C ASP A 30 8.19 8.33 21.58
N SER A 31 7.53 8.86 20.55
CA SER A 31 6.38 9.73 20.75
C SER A 31 5.21 8.93 21.31
N PRO A 32 4.33 9.54 22.12
CA PRO A 32 3.18 8.85 22.66
C PRO A 32 2.28 8.37 21.52
N LEU A 33 1.93 7.08 21.56
CA LEU A 33 1.02 6.47 20.59
C LEU A 33 -0.38 7.06 20.74
N ARG A 34 -1.03 7.34 19.61
CA ARG A 34 -2.41 7.85 19.57
C ARG A 34 -3.27 6.93 18.71
N GLN A 35 -4.51 6.75 19.14
CA GLN A 35 -5.51 6.08 18.31
C GLN A 35 -5.75 6.90 17.04
N LYS A 36 -5.79 6.22 15.90
CA LYS A 36 -6.07 6.81 14.60
C LYS A 36 -7.30 6.14 14.00
N ALA A 37 -8.20 6.94 13.40
CA ALA A 37 -9.30 6.40 12.61
C ALA A 37 -8.73 5.57 11.45
N ILE A 38 -9.27 4.37 11.24
CA ILE A 38 -8.85 3.50 10.14
C ILE A 38 -9.22 4.23 8.84
N LEU A 39 -10.51 4.42 8.57
CA LEU A 39 -10.98 5.05 7.32
C LEU A 39 -11.02 6.58 7.43
N ASN A 40 -10.67 7.26 6.34
CA ASN A 40 -10.96 8.69 6.17
C ASN A 40 -12.42 8.88 5.69
N ALA A 41 -12.90 10.13 5.63
CA ALA A 41 -14.29 10.43 5.26
C ALA A 41 -14.67 9.90 3.86
N ASN A 42 -13.81 10.09 2.84
CA ASN A 42 -14.07 9.66 1.46
C ASN A 42 -14.11 8.13 1.35
N THR A 43 -13.19 7.46 2.04
CA THR A 43 -13.12 6.01 2.17
C THR A 43 -14.38 5.50 2.87
N GLN A 44 -14.81 6.11 3.97
CA GLN A 44 -16.02 5.69 4.69
C GLN A 44 -17.28 5.79 3.82
N VAL A 45 -17.45 6.89 3.07
CA VAL A 45 -18.57 7.05 2.14
C VAL A 45 -18.54 5.98 1.05
N THR A 46 -17.36 5.72 0.47
CA THR A 46 -17.21 4.68 -0.55
C THR A 46 -17.51 3.29 0.01
N TYR A 47 -17.06 3.00 1.22
CA TYR A 47 -17.33 1.72 1.89
C TYR A 47 -18.83 1.49 2.09
N MET A 48 -19.56 2.51 2.55
CA MET A 48 -21.01 2.42 2.72
C MET A 48 -21.72 2.14 1.38
N ARG A 49 -21.30 2.82 0.30
CA ARG A 49 -21.85 2.62 -1.05
C ARG A 49 -21.58 1.21 -1.58
N LEU A 50 -20.34 0.73 -1.44
CA LEU A 50 -19.97 -0.64 -1.82
C LEU A 50 -20.82 -1.66 -1.06
N LYS A 51 -21.01 -1.48 0.25
CA LYS A 51 -21.82 -2.39 1.08
C LYS A 51 -23.30 -2.37 0.70
N GLN A 52 -23.83 -1.21 0.32
CA GLN A 52 -25.21 -1.09 -0.18
C GLN A 52 -25.38 -1.77 -1.54
N LEU A 53 -24.38 -1.64 -2.42
CA LEU A 53 -24.41 -2.20 -3.76
C LEU A 53 -24.18 -3.72 -3.78
N LEU A 54 -23.32 -4.21 -2.90
CA LEU A 54 -22.81 -5.58 -2.88
C LEU A 54 -23.09 -6.22 -1.50
N PRO A 55 -24.36 -6.38 -1.10
CA PRO A 55 -24.71 -6.85 0.25
C PRO A 55 -24.27 -8.28 0.53
N GLU A 56 -24.24 -9.12 -0.50
CA GLU A 56 -23.87 -10.55 -0.42
C GLU A 56 -22.35 -10.80 -0.48
N TRP A 57 -21.55 -9.74 -0.63
CA TRP A 57 -20.12 -9.83 -0.86
C TRP A 57 -19.33 -9.30 0.34
N HIS A 58 -18.09 -9.76 0.47
CA HIS A 58 -17.23 -9.32 1.55
C HIS A 58 -16.32 -8.18 1.10
N ILE A 59 -16.28 -7.10 1.89
CA ILE A 59 -15.44 -5.93 1.59
C ILE A 59 -14.41 -5.80 2.70
N MET A 60 -13.13 -5.96 2.35
CA MET A 60 -12.01 -5.74 3.25
C MET A 60 -11.45 -4.34 3.02
N ALA A 61 -11.35 -3.54 4.07
CA ALA A 61 -10.78 -2.19 4.00
C ALA A 61 -9.31 -2.19 4.44
N GLN A 62 -8.48 -1.36 3.79
CA GLN A 62 -7.05 -1.21 4.09
C GLN A 62 -6.26 -2.50 4.05
N VAL A 63 -6.36 -3.23 2.94
CA VAL A 63 -5.66 -4.50 2.77
C VAL A 63 -4.21 -4.23 2.36
N PRO A 64 -3.20 -4.69 3.12
CA PRO A 64 -1.80 -4.60 2.70
C PRO A 64 -1.56 -5.35 1.40
N PHE A 65 -0.69 -4.82 0.54
CA PHE A 65 -0.34 -5.50 -0.71
C PHE A 65 0.37 -6.84 -0.45
N ASP A 66 1.02 -6.99 0.71
CA ASP A 66 1.60 -8.26 1.16
C ASP A 66 0.59 -9.41 1.32
N SER A 67 -0.70 -9.10 1.50
CA SER A 67 -1.77 -10.11 1.54
C SER A 67 -2.28 -10.51 0.15
N LEU A 68 -1.98 -9.70 -0.88
CA LEU A 68 -2.45 -9.90 -2.26
C LEU A 68 -1.32 -10.40 -3.17
N LEU A 69 -0.08 -9.99 -2.88
CA LEU A 69 1.06 -10.22 -3.76
C LEU A 69 2.08 -11.09 -3.06
N THR A 70 2.49 -12.17 -3.75
CA THR A 70 3.61 -13.00 -3.34
C THR A 70 4.76 -12.89 -4.33
N THR A 71 5.98 -12.99 -3.83
CA THR A 71 7.17 -12.99 -4.66
C THR A 71 8.28 -13.77 -3.98
N LYS A 72 9.10 -14.45 -4.78
CA LYS A 72 10.28 -15.19 -4.29
C LYS A 72 11.37 -14.27 -3.74
N TYR A 73 11.46 -13.04 -4.24
CA TYR A 73 12.59 -12.15 -3.97
C TYR A 73 12.25 -11.05 -2.96
N LEU A 74 12.96 -11.03 -1.82
CA LEU A 74 12.76 -10.04 -0.77
C LEU A 74 12.91 -8.59 -1.27
N HIS A 75 13.83 -8.32 -2.21
CA HIS A 75 13.98 -6.99 -2.78
C HIS A 75 12.74 -6.53 -3.55
N THR A 76 12.04 -7.44 -4.24
CA THR A 76 10.78 -7.13 -4.93
C THR A 76 9.67 -6.87 -3.91
N ARG A 77 9.57 -7.69 -2.86
CA ARG A 77 8.58 -7.53 -1.79
C ARG A 77 8.66 -6.17 -1.12
N ARG A 78 9.87 -5.70 -0.81
CA ARG A 78 10.12 -4.38 -0.21
C ARG A 78 9.54 -3.22 -1.03
N LYS A 79 9.34 -3.38 -2.35
CA LYS A 79 8.78 -2.32 -3.20
C LYS A 79 7.29 -2.10 -2.99
N TYR A 80 6.58 -3.07 -2.43
CA TYR A 80 5.13 -2.98 -2.20
C TYR A 80 4.70 -3.25 -0.75
N GLN A 81 5.62 -3.64 0.13
CA GLN A 81 5.36 -3.94 1.54
C GLN A 81 4.67 -2.78 2.30
N GLU A 82 4.94 -1.53 1.92
CA GLU A 82 4.36 -0.34 2.55
C GLU A 82 3.07 0.12 1.87
N LEU A 83 2.61 -0.60 0.84
CA LEU A 83 1.42 -0.25 0.08
C LEU A 83 0.19 -0.96 0.63
N THR A 84 -0.93 -0.25 0.51
CA THR A 84 -2.24 -0.69 0.98
C THR A 84 -3.28 -0.38 -0.09
N ALA A 85 -4.19 -1.33 -0.33
CA ALA A 85 -5.37 -1.14 -1.14
C ALA A 85 -6.49 -0.54 -0.28
N ASP A 86 -7.26 0.39 -0.84
CA ASP A 86 -8.33 1.05 -0.09
C ASP A 86 -9.43 0.04 0.24
N PHE A 87 -9.86 -0.74 -0.77
CA PHE A 87 -10.73 -1.90 -0.57
C PHE A 87 -10.34 -3.09 -1.42
N VAL A 88 -10.65 -4.28 -0.91
CA VAL A 88 -10.64 -5.53 -1.66
C VAL A 88 -12.02 -6.13 -1.56
N VAL A 89 -12.62 -6.37 -2.72
CA VAL A 89 -13.96 -6.91 -2.85
C VAL A 89 -13.83 -8.40 -3.12
N LEU A 90 -14.48 -9.20 -2.28
CA LEU A 90 -14.43 -10.65 -2.33
C LEU A 90 -15.82 -11.23 -2.56
N ASP A 91 -15.87 -12.37 -3.24
CA ASP A 91 -17.09 -13.17 -3.36
C ASP A 91 -17.43 -13.91 -2.04
N GLN A 92 -18.47 -14.74 -2.11
CA GLN A 92 -18.90 -15.58 -0.98
C GLN A 92 -17.86 -16.66 -0.60
N ASN A 93 -16.95 -17.00 -1.51
CA ASN A 93 -15.87 -17.97 -1.32
C ASN A 93 -14.55 -17.32 -0.90
N TYR A 94 -14.58 -16.03 -0.52
CA TYR A 94 -13.40 -15.23 -0.17
C TYR A 94 -12.37 -15.07 -1.30
N ARG A 95 -12.78 -15.21 -2.55
CA ARG A 95 -11.93 -14.95 -3.72
C ARG A 95 -12.01 -13.48 -4.12
N THR A 96 -10.89 -12.90 -4.54
CA THR A 96 -10.84 -11.50 -4.95
C THR A 96 -11.53 -11.28 -6.30
N VAL A 97 -12.59 -10.48 -6.30
CA VAL A 97 -13.31 -10.06 -7.51
C VAL A 97 -12.71 -8.77 -8.07
N ALA A 98 -12.42 -7.81 -7.20
CA ALA A 98 -11.82 -6.54 -7.59
C ALA A 98 -11.02 -5.91 -6.43
N VAL A 99 -10.00 -5.14 -6.79
CA VAL A 99 -9.27 -4.28 -5.86
C VAL A 99 -9.61 -2.83 -6.18
N VAL A 100 -10.13 -2.09 -5.20
CA VAL A 100 -10.53 -0.68 -5.35
C VAL A 100 -9.44 0.22 -4.77
N LEU A 101 -8.99 1.17 -5.59
CA LEU A 101 -8.03 2.20 -5.20
C LEU A 101 -8.70 3.58 -5.26
N LEU A 102 -8.65 4.30 -4.16
CA LEU A 102 -9.08 5.69 -4.07
C LEU A 102 -7.88 6.62 -4.22
N GLN A 103 -8.02 7.59 -5.11
CA GLN A 103 -7.03 8.63 -5.30
C GLN A 103 -7.47 9.92 -4.63
N ASP A 104 -6.60 10.51 -3.81
CA ASP A 104 -6.85 11.83 -3.26
C ASP A 104 -6.64 12.88 -4.36
N ALA A 105 -7.74 13.54 -4.79
CA ALA A 105 -7.75 14.52 -5.87
C ALA A 105 -6.84 15.73 -5.59
N HIS A 106 -6.55 16.01 -4.32
CA HIS A 106 -5.81 17.20 -3.91
C HIS A 106 -4.28 17.05 -3.96
N LEU A 107 -3.74 15.88 -4.32
CA LEU A 107 -2.32 15.58 -4.23
C LEU A 107 -1.71 15.21 -5.60
N MET A 108 -1.61 16.19 -6.49
CA MET A 108 -0.91 16.09 -7.80
C MET A 108 0.51 15.48 -7.70
N LYS A 109 1.20 15.65 -6.57
CA LYS A 109 2.54 15.05 -6.33
C LYS A 109 2.53 13.52 -6.21
N ARG A 110 1.37 12.87 -6.08
CA ARG A 110 1.24 11.41 -5.87
C ARG A 110 0.81 10.62 -7.10
N LEU A 111 0.68 11.25 -8.27
CA LEU A 111 0.27 10.56 -9.51
C LEU A 111 1.16 9.36 -9.85
N LYS A 112 2.49 9.52 -9.79
CA LYS A 112 3.43 8.41 -10.05
C LYS A 112 3.28 7.25 -9.08
N ALA A 113 2.99 7.53 -7.81
CA ALA A 113 2.76 6.51 -6.80
C ALA A 113 1.40 5.82 -6.99
N SER A 114 0.39 6.58 -7.44
CA SER A 114 -0.94 6.05 -7.78
C SER A 114 -0.86 5.03 -8.93
N HIS A 115 -0.20 5.41 -10.03
CA HIS A 115 0.00 4.49 -11.16
C HIS A 115 0.79 3.25 -10.75
N TYR A 116 1.83 3.40 -9.95
CA TYR A 116 2.60 2.25 -9.49
C TYR A 116 1.77 1.22 -8.69
N ARG A 117 0.84 1.69 -7.83
CA ARG A 117 -0.08 0.81 -7.08
C ARG A 117 -0.97 0.01 -8.02
N GLU A 118 -1.52 0.65 -9.02
CA GLU A 118 -2.40 0.03 -10.01
C GLU A 118 -1.64 -0.93 -10.92
N ASP A 119 -0.45 -0.52 -11.38
CA ASP A 119 0.39 -1.30 -12.29
C ASP A 119 0.79 -2.64 -11.68
N ILE A 120 1.24 -2.67 -10.43
CA ILE A 120 1.70 -3.91 -9.81
C ILE A 120 0.56 -4.91 -9.57
N LEU A 121 -0.62 -4.42 -9.20
CA LEU A 121 -1.82 -5.25 -9.03
C LEU A 121 -2.31 -5.79 -10.37
N SER A 122 -2.38 -4.93 -11.38
CA SER A 122 -2.78 -5.30 -12.74
C SER A 122 -1.81 -6.32 -13.34
N MET A 123 -0.51 -6.17 -13.10
CA MET A 123 0.51 -7.13 -13.52
C MET A 123 0.36 -8.50 -12.84
N ALA A 124 -0.17 -8.54 -11.63
CA ALA A 124 -0.46 -9.77 -10.90
C ALA A 124 -1.80 -10.41 -11.30
N GLY A 125 -2.54 -9.81 -12.25
CA GLY A 125 -3.81 -10.33 -12.74
C GLY A 125 -5.03 -9.85 -11.95
N TYR A 126 -4.86 -8.93 -11.00
CA TYR A 126 -6.01 -8.35 -10.29
C TYR A 126 -6.76 -7.38 -11.20
N ARG A 127 -8.09 -7.45 -11.15
CA ARG A 127 -8.96 -6.39 -11.66
C ARG A 127 -8.90 -5.20 -10.70
N VAL A 128 -8.35 -4.08 -11.17
CA VAL A 128 -8.19 -2.85 -10.38
C VAL A 128 -9.22 -1.82 -10.82
N LEU A 129 -9.96 -1.26 -9.87
CA LEU A 129 -10.91 -0.16 -10.09
C LEU A 129 -10.39 1.09 -9.39
N ARG A 130 -10.17 2.17 -10.16
CA ARG A 130 -9.62 3.43 -9.65
C ARG A 130 -10.68 4.51 -9.66
N TYR A 131 -10.85 5.19 -8.52
CA TYR A 131 -11.76 6.35 -8.41
C TYR A 131 -11.03 7.59 -7.89
N GLU A 132 -11.41 8.74 -8.41
CA GLU A 132 -10.91 10.05 -7.96
C GLU A 132 -11.77 10.58 -6.81
N GLY A 133 -11.16 10.84 -5.65
CA GLY A 133 -11.84 11.28 -4.45
C GLY A 133 -12.67 10.18 -3.81
N ASN A 134 -13.97 10.16 -4.11
CA ASN A 134 -14.94 9.18 -3.63
C ASN A 134 -15.61 8.49 -4.82
N ALA A 135 -15.84 7.18 -4.72
CA ALA A 135 -16.48 6.45 -5.80
C ALA A 135 -17.98 6.80 -5.86
N GLU A 136 -18.43 7.39 -6.97
CA GLU A 136 -19.84 7.69 -7.20
C GLU A 136 -20.65 6.40 -7.36
N VAL A 137 -21.91 6.42 -6.91
CA VAL A 137 -22.77 5.23 -6.92
C VAL A 137 -22.97 4.71 -8.34
N GLU A 138 -23.16 5.59 -9.32
CA GLU A 138 -23.34 5.20 -10.72
C GLU A 138 -22.10 4.54 -11.31
N GLN A 139 -20.90 5.02 -10.95
CA GLN A 139 -19.64 4.43 -11.40
C GLN A 139 -19.47 3.03 -10.82
N LEU A 140 -19.67 2.89 -9.50
CA LEU A 140 -19.65 1.59 -8.83
C LEU A 140 -20.66 0.62 -9.46
N GLN A 141 -21.90 1.07 -9.71
CA GLN A 141 -22.93 0.25 -10.35
C GLN A 141 -22.50 -0.24 -11.72
N ARG A 142 -21.99 0.65 -12.58
CA ARG A 142 -21.54 0.28 -13.93
C ARG A 142 -20.40 -0.73 -13.88
N ASP A 143 -19.42 -0.50 -13.01
CA ASP A 143 -18.25 -1.36 -12.91
C ASP A 143 -18.65 -2.74 -12.38
N PHE A 144 -19.50 -2.84 -11.35
CA PHE A 144 -19.92 -4.12 -10.77
C PHE A 144 -21.17 -4.74 -11.42
N MET A 145 -21.75 -4.12 -12.46
CA MET A 145 -23.01 -4.57 -13.05
C MET A 145 -22.95 -6.01 -13.58
N GLN A 146 -21.88 -6.34 -14.32
CA GLN A 146 -21.70 -7.70 -14.82
C GLN A 146 -21.60 -8.69 -13.67
N ASP A 147 -21.00 -8.24 -12.58
CA ASP A 147 -20.71 -9.12 -11.48
C ASP A 147 -21.94 -9.45 -10.63
N ILE A 148 -22.77 -8.45 -10.40
CA ILE A 148 -24.07 -8.57 -9.74
C ILE A 148 -24.97 -9.51 -10.56
N LYS A 149 -25.02 -9.32 -11.89
CA LYS A 149 -25.78 -10.18 -12.80
C LYS A 149 -25.32 -11.64 -12.75
N ALA A 150 -24.00 -11.88 -12.66
CA ALA A 150 -23.48 -13.24 -12.57
C ALA A 150 -23.98 -13.95 -11.29
N VAL A 151 -24.08 -13.23 -10.18
CA VAL A 151 -24.63 -13.76 -8.92
C VAL A 151 -26.14 -14.00 -9.01
N GLU A 152 -26.90 -13.05 -9.55
CA GLU A 152 -28.35 -13.20 -9.75
C GLU A 152 -28.70 -14.42 -10.63
N GLN A 153 -27.82 -14.74 -11.59
CA GLN A 153 -28.00 -15.86 -12.51
C GLN A 153 -27.37 -17.17 -12.01
N GLY A 154 -26.83 -17.20 -10.78
CA GLY A 154 -26.24 -18.40 -10.18
C GLY A 154 -24.94 -18.88 -10.83
N PHE A 155 -24.23 -18.03 -11.57
CA PHE A 155 -22.96 -18.38 -12.16
C PHE A 155 -21.84 -18.31 -11.13
N HIS A 156 -21.15 -19.43 -10.93
CA HIS A 156 -19.86 -19.46 -10.23
C HIS A 156 -18.79 -18.82 -11.11
N TYR A 157 -18.04 -17.85 -10.56
CA TYR A 157 -16.93 -17.22 -11.24
C TYR A 157 -15.90 -18.23 -11.70
N ILE A 158 -15.53 -18.13 -12.98
CA ILE A 158 -14.48 -18.94 -13.59
C ILE A 158 -13.15 -18.60 -12.95
N GLU A 159 -12.45 -19.65 -12.55
CA GLU A 159 -11.15 -19.68 -11.91
C GLU A 159 -10.13 -18.88 -12.74
N HIS A 160 -9.62 -17.78 -12.20
CA HIS A 160 -8.44 -17.12 -12.74
C HIS A 160 -7.22 -17.82 -12.14
N ASP A 161 -6.53 -18.61 -12.95
CA ASP A 161 -5.35 -19.36 -12.52
C ASP A 161 -4.20 -18.39 -12.21
N PHE A 162 -3.91 -18.22 -10.92
CA PHE A 162 -2.86 -17.32 -10.42
C PHE A 162 -1.43 -17.89 -10.60
N GLY A 163 -1.28 -19.11 -11.13
CA GLY A 163 -0.04 -19.89 -11.12
C GLY A 163 1.11 -19.42 -12.01
N ASP A 164 0.84 -18.85 -13.19
CA ASP A 164 1.86 -18.69 -14.25
C ASP A 164 2.41 -17.26 -14.45
N SER A 165 1.97 -16.29 -13.66
CA SER A 165 2.26 -14.86 -13.88
C SER A 165 3.68 -14.42 -13.46
N GLN A 166 4.42 -15.24 -12.69
CA GLN A 166 5.66 -14.82 -12.01
C GLN A 166 6.85 -14.52 -12.93
N LEU A 167 7.04 -15.26 -14.04
CA LEU A 167 8.17 -15.01 -14.96
C LEU A 167 7.94 -13.79 -15.86
N SER A 168 6.68 -13.45 -16.15
CA SER A 168 6.30 -12.34 -17.02
C SER A 168 6.46 -10.97 -16.35
N MET A 169 6.32 -10.91 -15.02
CA MET A 169 6.38 -9.69 -14.21
C MET A 169 7.77 -9.04 -14.26
N GLN A 170 8.83 -9.85 -14.18
CA GLN A 170 10.22 -9.33 -14.17
C GLN A 170 10.64 -8.79 -15.55
N GLN A 171 10.17 -9.43 -16.63
CA GLN A 171 10.40 -8.96 -18.00
C GLN A 171 9.66 -7.65 -18.30
N ARG A 172 8.46 -7.47 -17.74
CA ARG A 172 7.66 -6.24 -17.88
C ARG A 172 8.20 -5.08 -17.04
N LEU A 173 8.63 -5.33 -15.81
CA LEU A 173 9.24 -4.31 -14.94
C LEU A 173 10.57 -3.77 -15.48
N ASN A 174 11.34 -4.60 -16.21
CA ASN A 174 12.56 -4.14 -16.88
C ASN A 174 12.27 -3.24 -18.09
N ARG A 175 11.16 -3.44 -18.82
CA ARG A 175 10.77 -2.54 -19.92
C ARG A 175 10.36 -1.15 -19.43
N LEU A 176 9.71 -1.05 -18.27
CA LEU A 176 9.30 0.24 -17.68
C LEU A 176 10.48 1.08 -17.15
N ARG A 177 11.66 0.47 -16.96
CA ARG A 177 12.91 1.20 -16.68
C ARG A 177 13.58 1.75 -17.94
N LEU A 178 13.31 1.17 -19.11
CA LEU A 178 13.96 1.53 -20.38
C LEU A 178 13.21 2.59 -21.19
N SER A 179 11.93 2.87 -20.91
CA SER A 179 11.17 3.94 -21.59
C SER A 179 11.35 5.33 -20.95
N ARG A 180 12.35 5.49 -20.08
CA ARG A 180 12.61 6.72 -19.32
C ARG A 180 14.09 7.15 -19.39
N ILE A 181 14.71 6.86 -20.53
CA ILE A 181 15.98 7.43 -21.05
C ILE A 181 15.67 7.87 -22.47
#